data_AF-C6JRQ6-F1
#
_entry.id   AF-C6JRQ6-F1
#
_cell.length_a   1.000
_cell.length_b   1.000
_cell.length_c   1.000
_cell.angle_alpha   90.00
_cell.angle_beta   90.00
_cell.angle_gamma   90.00
#
_symmetry.space_group_name_H-M   'P 1'
#
loop_
_entity.id
_entity.type
_entity.pdbx_description
1 polymer ?
#
loop_
_entity_poly.entity_id
_entity_poly.type
_entity_poly.pdbx_seq_one_letter_code
_entity_poly.pdbx_strand_id
1 'polypeptide(L)'
;RSSPVASREECESPSLHSPSPLLRSCIVIVLLLIPSVRKLARVSLEFRGFLVANAAAAGESALRAVAVSHMPCGHCRQFLQEIRGAAGIQILVTSDVEQGHVPEWRTVASLLLRPFGPHDLLEKNVPLVLEAHDNALGDPVVTAAANGFALGDLDARLREAAEAAARATHAPYNQCPSGFAVADGDGRIYAGSCWYSYAFRSSLEGAG
;
A
#
# COMPACT_ATOMS: atom_id res chain seq x y z
N ARG A 1 51.37 -58.64 1.77
CA ARG A 1 50.87 -58.30 0.41
C ARG A 1 49.37 -58.63 0.47
N SER A 2 48.41 -57.72 0.37
CA SER A 2 48.32 -56.46 -0.35
C SER A 2 47.03 -55.74 0.09
N SER A 3 47.11 -54.43 0.27
CA SER A 3 46.05 -53.45 -0.07
C SER A 3 46.58 -52.65 -1.29
N PRO A 4 45.86 -51.69 -1.94
CA PRO A 4 44.55 -51.09 -1.61
C PRO A 4 43.65 -50.68 -2.83
N VAL A 5 42.53 -49.96 -2.55
CA VAL A 5 41.91 -48.81 -3.31
C VAL A 5 41.15 -49.12 -4.63
N ALA A 6 40.01 -48.53 -5.01
CA ALA A 6 38.99 -47.65 -4.41
C ALA A 6 37.82 -47.51 -5.43
N SER A 7 36.60 -47.20 -4.98
CA SER A 7 35.61 -46.49 -5.83
C SER A 7 34.47 -45.88 -5.00
N ARG A 8 34.51 -44.55 -4.92
CA ARG A 8 33.43 -43.54 -4.90
C ARG A 8 32.10 -43.86 -4.21
N GLU A 9 31.84 -43.06 -3.17
CA GLU A 9 30.52 -42.76 -2.61
C GLU A 9 29.66 -41.96 -3.60
N GLU A 10 28.44 -42.43 -3.84
CA GLU A 10 27.26 -41.60 -4.11
C GLU A 10 26.06 -42.34 -3.52
N CYS A 11 25.47 -41.74 -2.48
CA CYS A 11 24.45 -42.33 -1.64
C CYS A 11 23.05 -42.04 -2.20
N GLU A 12 22.22 -43.06 -2.16
CA GLU A 12 20.79 -43.12 -2.45
C GLU A 12 19.95 -41.92 -1.98
N SER A 13 18.98 -41.56 -2.80
CA SER A 13 17.80 -40.77 -2.42
C SER A 13 16.89 -41.57 -1.48
N PRO A 14 16.08 -40.92 -0.62
CA PRO A 14 14.64 -41.18 -0.74
C PRO A 14 13.73 -39.96 -0.47
N SER A 15 12.85 -39.72 -1.44
CA SER A 15 11.41 -39.44 -1.33
C SER A 15 10.79 -38.63 -0.17
N LEU A 16 9.98 -37.64 -0.59
CA LEU A 16 8.65 -37.26 -0.09
C LEU A 16 8.54 -36.72 1.34
N HIS A 17 8.41 -35.39 1.47
CA HIS A 17 7.48 -34.76 2.41
C HIS A 17 6.81 -33.53 1.76
N SER A 18 5.49 -33.49 1.94
CA SER A 18 4.47 -32.57 1.41
C SER A 18 4.81 -31.06 1.51
N PRO A 19 4.51 -30.24 0.50
CA PRO A 19 4.56 -28.78 0.65
C PRO A 19 3.39 -28.30 1.51
N SER A 20 3.72 -27.57 2.58
CA SER A 20 2.78 -26.93 3.50
C SER A 20 1.78 -26.02 2.77
N PRO A 21 0.45 -26.11 3.03
CA PRO A 21 -0.53 -25.33 2.29
C PRO A 21 -0.97 -24.08 3.07
N LEU A 22 -0.12 -23.07 3.24
CA LEU A 22 -0.57 -21.78 3.81
C LEU A 22 0.15 -20.58 3.20
N LEU A 23 -0.02 -20.40 1.89
CA LEU A 23 -0.04 -19.07 1.28
C LEU A 23 -1.41 -18.89 0.61
N ARG A 24 -2.48 -18.91 1.42
CA ARG A 24 -3.80 -18.53 0.92
C ARG A 24 -3.79 -17.02 0.77
N SER A 25 -3.74 -16.55 -0.48
CA SER A 25 -3.95 -15.16 -0.85
C SER A 25 -5.25 -14.66 -0.21
N CYS A 26 -5.15 -13.86 0.85
CA CYS A 26 -6.28 -13.27 1.54
C CYS A 26 -6.97 -12.28 0.59
N ILE A 27 -8.10 -12.67 0.01
CA ILE A 27 -8.96 -11.78 -0.78
C ILE A 27 -9.62 -10.81 0.19
N VAL A 28 -9.13 -9.57 0.31
CA VAL A 28 -9.72 -8.50 1.15
C VAL A 28 -10.77 -7.73 0.36
N ILE A 29 -12.05 -8.02 0.53
CA ILE A 29 -13.11 -7.18 -0.05
C ILE A 29 -13.24 -5.91 0.80
N VAL A 30 -12.97 -4.75 0.21
CA VAL A 30 -13.10 -3.45 0.87
C VAL A 30 -14.45 -2.81 0.51
N LEU A 31 -15.41 -2.77 1.46
CA LEU A 31 -16.54 -1.83 1.33
C LEU A 31 -16.18 -0.52 2.00
N LEU A 32 -16.10 0.53 1.19
CA LEU A 32 -15.92 1.91 1.60
C LEU A 32 -17.30 2.57 1.80
N LEU A 33 -17.59 2.99 3.02
CA LEU A 33 -18.71 3.90 3.31
C LEU A 33 -18.12 5.30 3.47
N ILE A 34 -18.11 6.07 2.38
CA ILE A 34 -17.58 7.44 2.34
C ILE A 34 -18.74 8.42 2.05
N PRO A 35 -18.77 9.64 2.62
CA PRO A 35 -19.92 10.54 2.55
C PRO A 35 -20.36 10.92 1.11
N SER A 36 -19.44 10.94 0.15
CA SER A 36 -19.72 11.47 -1.20
C SER A 36 -19.87 10.41 -2.29
N VAL A 37 -19.45 9.16 -2.06
CA VAL A 37 -19.48 8.10 -3.07
C VAL A 37 -19.83 6.73 -2.46
N ARG A 38 -21.00 6.19 -2.80
CA ARG A 38 -21.35 4.76 -2.56
C ARG A 38 -20.76 3.90 -3.68
N LYS A 39 -19.44 3.74 -3.78
CA LYS A 39 -18.82 2.82 -4.75
C LYS A 39 -18.37 1.53 -4.08
N LEU A 40 -18.80 0.41 -4.66
CA LEU A 40 -18.38 -0.93 -4.32
C LEU A 40 -17.08 -1.25 -5.07
N ALA A 41 -15.97 -1.40 -4.36
CA ALA A 41 -14.71 -1.85 -4.96
C ALA A 41 -14.39 -3.27 -4.45
N ARG A 42 -14.59 -4.28 -5.30
CA ARG A 42 -14.10 -5.65 -5.03
C ARG A 42 -12.66 -5.72 -5.52
N VAL A 43 -11.68 -5.62 -4.63
CA VAL A 43 -10.26 -5.65 -5.04
C VAL A 43 -9.44 -6.51 -4.09
N SER A 44 -8.83 -7.56 -4.63
CA SER A 44 -7.85 -8.40 -3.93
C SER A 44 -6.46 -7.79 -4.07
N LEU A 45 -6.07 -6.88 -3.19
CA LEU A 45 -4.70 -6.35 -3.14
C LEU A 45 -4.32 -6.10 -1.69
N GLU A 46 -3.04 -6.25 -1.36
CA GLU A 46 -2.50 -5.93 -0.04
C GLU A 46 -3.03 -4.59 0.44
N PHE A 47 -3.76 -4.62 1.56
CA PHE A 47 -4.47 -3.49 2.17
C PHE A 47 -3.59 -2.24 2.40
N ARG A 48 -2.26 -2.39 2.33
CA ARG A 48 -1.29 -1.40 2.77
C ARG A 48 -1.32 -0.09 1.98
N GLY A 49 -1.65 -0.12 0.69
CA GLY A 49 -1.64 1.10 -0.14
C GLY A 49 -2.92 1.29 -0.94
N PHE A 50 -3.53 0.21 -1.42
CA PHE A 50 -4.61 0.29 -2.41
C PHE A 50 -5.85 1.02 -1.89
N LEU A 51 -6.28 0.74 -0.66
CA LEU A 51 -7.46 1.37 -0.07
C LEU A 51 -7.34 2.89 -0.06
N VAL A 52 -6.22 3.37 0.46
CA VAL A 52 -5.94 4.79 0.62
C VAL A 52 -5.68 5.41 -0.75
N ALA A 53 -4.95 4.72 -1.65
CA ALA A 53 -4.72 5.16 -3.03
C ALA A 53 -6.04 5.36 -3.79
N ASN A 54 -6.97 4.43 -3.65
CA ASN A 54 -8.29 4.54 -4.27
C ASN A 54 -9.12 5.68 -3.66
N ALA A 55 -9.08 5.87 -2.34
CA ALA A 55 -9.75 6.98 -1.68
C ALA A 55 -9.17 8.35 -2.13
N ALA A 56 -7.84 8.47 -2.14
CA ALA A 56 -7.16 9.68 -2.61
C ALA A 56 -7.44 9.96 -4.10
N ALA A 57 -7.38 8.94 -4.96
CA ALA A 57 -7.72 9.06 -6.38
C ALA A 57 -9.19 9.45 -6.61
N ALA A 58 -10.09 9.11 -5.68
CA ALA A 58 -11.47 9.56 -5.68
C ALA A 58 -11.67 10.97 -5.08
N GLY A 59 -10.59 11.63 -4.63
CA GLY A 59 -10.64 12.95 -4.00
C GLY A 59 -11.19 12.94 -2.58
N GLU A 60 -11.19 11.78 -1.92
CA GLU A 60 -11.76 11.62 -0.58
C GLU A 60 -10.77 12.10 0.48
N SER A 61 -11.21 13.02 1.33
CA SER A 61 -10.37 13.64 2.37
C SER A 61 -10.37 12.89 3.70
N ALA A 62 -11.23 11.87 3.85
CA ALA A 62 -11.37 11.13 5.09
C ALA A 62 -11.86 9.70 4.86
N LEU A 63 -11.42 8.81 5.75
CA LEU A 63 -11.94 7.45 5.86
C LEU A 63 -12.70 7.32 7.19
N ARG A 64 -13.93 6.81 7.15
CA ARG A 64 -14.78 6.63 8.34
C ARG A 64 -14.98 5.17 8.72
N ALA A 65 -15.14 4.32 7.71
CA ALA A 65 -15.36 2.90 7.91
C ALA A 65 -14.84 2.10 6.73
N VAL A 66 -14.38 0.88 7.02
CA VAL A 66 -13.97 -0.11 6.04
C VAL A 66 -14.51 -1.47 6.45
N ALA A 67 -15.21 -2.16 5.54
CA ALA A 67 -15.41 -3.59 5.70
C ALA A 67 -14.26 -4.32 5.01
N VAL A 68 -13.70 -5.35 5.64
CA VAL A 68 -12.61 -6.18 5.14
C VAL A 68 -13.00 -7.64 5.29
N SER A 69 -12.51 -8.53 4.44
CA SER A 69 -12.83 -9.95 4.62
C SER A 69 -12.07 -10.60 5.77
N HIS A 70 -10.94 -10.04 6.20
CA HIS A 70 -10.11 -10.58 7.27
C HIS A 70 -9.61 -9.43 8.15
N MET A 71 -9.38 -9.72 9.44
CA MET A 71 -8.80 -8.76 10.36
C MET A 71 -7.48 -8.19 9.80
N PRO A 72 -7.30 -6.86 9.70
CA PRO A 72 -6.05 -6.29 9.21
C PRO A 72 -4.88 -6.72 10.09
N CYS A 73 -3.70 -6.91 9.52
CA CYS A 73 -2.50 -7.17 10.32
C CYS A 73 -2.03 -5.90 11.05
N GLY A 74 -1.05 -6.03 11.96
CA GLY A 74 -0.50 -4.90 12.70
C GLY A 74 0.00 -3.77 11.79
N HIS A 75 0.68 -4.11 10.69
CA HIS A 75 1.18 -3.13 9.73
C HIS A 75 0.05 -2.37 9.01
N CYS A 76 -1.04 -3.05 8.63
CA CYS A 76 -2.19 -2.40 8.03
C CYS A 76 -2.86 -1.41 8.99
N ARG A 77 -2.99 -1.79 10.26
CA ARG A 77 -3.50 -0.89 11.31
C ARG A 77 -2.57 0.30 11.52
N GLN A 78 -1.27 0.06 11.48
CA GLN A 78 -0.25 1.10 11.59
C GLN A 78 -0.29 2.08 10.40
N PHE A 79 -0.52 1.59 9.18
CA PHE A 79 -0.66 2.44 8.00
C PHE A 79 -1.91 3.34 8.07
N LEU A 80 -3.01 2.87 8.67
CA LEU A 80 -4.19 3.71 8.87
C LEU A 80 -3.91 4.94 9.75
N GLN A 81 -2.85 4.93 10.55
CA GLN A 81 -2.43 6.10 11.35
C GLN A 81 -1.99 7.28 10.48
N GLU A 82 -1.67 7.06 9.20
CA GLU A 82 -1.38 8.13 8.24
C GLU A 82 -2.63 8.92 7.83
N ILE A 83 -3.83 8.50 8.24
CA ILE A 83 -5.11 9.17 7.96
C ILE A 83 -5.54 10.02 9.15
N ARG A 84 -6.03 11.24 8.90
CA ARG A 84 -6.55 12.09 9.97
C ARG A 84 -7.75 11.44 10.66
N GLY A 85 -7.70 11.39 11.99
CA GLY A 85 -8.75 10.78 12.80
C GLY A 85 -8.73 9.26 12.79
N ALA A 86 -7.58 8.64 12.45
CA ALA A 86 -7.40 7.19 12.36
C ALA A 86 -8.06 6.40 13.49
N ALA A 87 -7.91 6.86 14.75
CA ALA A 87 -8.47 6.23 15.95
C ALA A 87 -9.97 5.89 15.84
N GLY A 88 -10.76 6.74 15.14
CA GLY A 88 -12.20 6.57 14.97
C GLY A 88 -12.62 5.78 13.73
N ILE A 89 -11.69 5.34 12.89
CA ILE A 89 -12.01 4.52 11.71
C ILE A 89 -12.60 3.18 12.18
N GLN A 90 -13.78 2.84 11.67
CA GLN A 90 -14.46 1.60 12.01
C GLN A 90 -14.08 0.48 11.02
N ILE A 91 -13.86 -0.73 11.53
CA ILE A 91 -13.50 -1.92 10.76
C ILE A 91 -14.54 -3.00 11.01
N LEU A 92 -15.13 -3.52 9.95
CA LEU A 92 -16.00 -4.69 9.97
C LEU A 92 -15.28 -5.86 9.29
N VAL A 93 -15.19 -7.01 9.94
CA VAL A 93 -14.64 -8.23 9.33
C VAL A 93 -15.79 -9.07 8.79
N THR A 94 -15.90 -9.21 7.47
CA THR A 94 -17.06 -9.88 6.84
C THR A 94 -16.99 -11.40 6.94
N SER A 95 -15.80 -12.01 7.04
CA SER A 95 -15.67 -13.46 7.26
C SER A 95 -16.31 -13.91 8.57
N ASP A 96 -16.28 -13.06 9.60
CA ASP A 96 -16.89 -13.37 10.90
C ASP A 96 -18.40 -13.60 10.71
N VAL A 97 -19.03 -12.76 9.88
CA VAL A 97 -20.46 -12.85 9.53
C VAL A 97 -20.75 -14.10 8.72
N GLU A 98 -19.91 -14.43 7.74
CA GLU A 98 -20.04 -15.64 6.92
C GLU A 98 -19.90 -16.93 7.74
N GLN A 99 -19.16 -16.88 8.84
CA GLN A 99 -18.98 -17.98 9.80
C GLN A 99 -20.10 -18.04 10.86
N GLY A 100 -21.10 -17.16 10.77
CA GLY A 100 -22.24 -17.12 11.70
C GLY A 100 -21.98 -16.35 12.99
N HIS A 101 -20.85 -15.64 13.11
CA HIS A 101 -20.62 -14.72 14.22
C HIS A 101 -21.41 -13.43 14.03
N VAL A 102 -21.73 -12.77 15.16
CA VAL A 102 -22.42 -11.47 15.13
C VAL A 102 -21.49 -10.42 14.52
N PRO A 103 -21.94 -9.64 13.51
CA PRO A 103 -21.13 -8.56 12.94
C PRO A 103 -20.81 -7.52 14.01
N GLU A 104 -19.52 -7.27 14.22
CA GLU A 104 -19.03 -6.28 15.18
C GLU A 104 -18.14 -5.26 14.47
N TRP A 105 -18.50 -3.98 14.61
CA TRP A 105 -17.64 -2.88 14.21
C TRP A 105 -16.62 -2.59 15.30
N ARG A 106 -15.35 -2.57 14.92
CA ARG A 106 -14.24 -2.29 15.84
C ARG A 106 -13.49 -1.05 15.38
N THR A 107 -13.12 -0.19 16.31
CA THR A 107 -12.34 1.01 15.98
C THR A 107 -10.86 0.66 15.80
N VAL A 108 -10.12 1.42 14.98
CA VAL A 108 -8.65 1.27 14.91
C VAL A 108 -8.02 1.43 16.29
N ALA A 109 -8.50 2.37 17.13
CA ALA A 109 -8.01 2.56 18.49
C ALA A 109 -8.15 1.31 19.37
N SER A 110 -9.24 0.54 19.21
CA SER A 110 -9.42 -0.73 19.92
C SER A 110 -8.50 -1.85 19.42
N LEU A 111 -8.04 -1.76 18.17
CA LEU A 111 -7.22 -2.79 17.52
C LEU A 111 -5.72 -2.48 17.52
N LEU A 112 -5.33 -1.24 17.78
CA LEU A 112 -3.95 -0.76 17.85
C LEU A 112 -3.75 0.08 19.10
N LEU A 113 -3.41 -0.58 20.21
CA LEU A 113 -3.19 0.06 21.49
C LEU A 113 -1.90 0.89 21.48
N ARG A 114 -1.99 2.14 21.97
CA ARG A 114 -0.86 3.10 22.03
C ARG A 114 -0.14 3.22 20.68
N PRO A 115 -0.84 3.69 19.65
CA PRO A 115 -0.26 3.76 18.32
C PRO A 115 0.86 4.79 18.28
N PHE A 116 1.94 4.46 17.58
CA PHE A 116 2.87 5.45 17.07
C PHE A 116 2.31 6.02 15.75
N GLY A 117 2.63 7.25 15.35
CA GLY A 117 2.13 7.81 14.10
C GLY A 117 2.60 9.22 13.81
N PRO A 118 2.04 9.87 12.78
CA PRO A 118 2.45 11.20 12.33
C PRO A 118 2.56 12.23 13.45
N HIS A 119 1.65 12.19 14.43
CA HIS A 119 1.65 13.10 15.58
C HIS A 119 2.87 13.01 16.51
N ASP A 120 3.65 11.92 16.43
CA ASP A 120 4.87 11.72 17.22
C ASP A 120 6.11 12.26 16.51
N LEU A 121 6.02 12.48 15.19
CA LEU A 121 7.15 12.84 14.32
C LEU A 121 6.99 14.19 13.62
N LEU A 122 5.75 14.59 13.34
CA LEU A 122 5.42 15.72 12.49
C LEU A 122 4.72 16.82 13.29
N GLU A 123 4.83 18.05 12.80
CA GLU A 123 4.05 19.17 13.31
C GLU A 123 2.55 18.98 13.04
N LYS A 124 1.70 19.59 13.88
CA LYS A 124 0.24 19.37 13.86
C LYS A 124 -0.45 19.84 12.57
N ASN A 125 0.17 20.77 11.85
CA ASN A 125 -0.31 21.40 10.63
C ASN A 125 0.13 20.66 9.35
N VAL A 126 0.97 19.62 9.44
CA VAL A 126 1.42 18.86 8.27
C VAL A 126 0.24 18.05 7.69
N PRO A 127 -0.06 18.18 6.39
CA PRO A 127 -1.15 17.43 5.76
C PRO A 127 -0.90 15.92 5.73
N LEU A 128 -1.90 15.16 6.13
CA LEU A 128 -1.89 13.69 6.15
C LEU A 128 -2.30 13.07 4.81
N VAL A 129 -2.19 11.74 4.66
CA VAL A 129 -2.18 11.05 3.35
C VAL A 129 -3.41 11.29 2.45
N LEU A 130 -4.57 11.63 3.02
CA LEU A 130 -5.80 11.93 2.27
C LEU A 130 -6.09 13.44 2.16
N GLU A 131 -5.30 14.27 2.83
CA GLU A 131 -5.45 15.73 2.77
C GLU A 131 -4.72 16.28 1.53
N ALA A 132 -5.03 17.50 1.13
CA ALA A 132 -4.40 18.09 -0.05
C ALA A 132 -2.91 18.37 0.17
N HIS A 133 -2.07 18.02 -0.81
CA HIS A 133 -0.66 18.37 -0.86
C HIS A 133 -0.36 19.25 -2.08
N ASP A 134 0.58 20.15 -1.91
CA ASP A 134 1.16 20.94 -2.99
C ASP A 134 2.66 21.09 -2.74
N ASN A 135 3.39 20.00 -2.92
CA ASN A 135 4.83 19.98 -2.69
C ASN A 135 5.54 20.84 -3.74
N ALA A 136 6.45 21.70 -3.30
CA ALA A 136 7.36 22.37 -4.21
C ALA A 136 8.21 21.33 -4.94
N LEU A 137 8.17 21.34 -6.27
CA LEU A 137 9.10 20.57 -7.08
C LEU A 137 10.33 21.43 -7.35
N GLY A 138 11.51 20.87 -7.14
CA GLY A 138 12.76 21.50 -7.58
C GLY A 138 12.87 21.52 -9.10
N ASP A 139 14.00 22.03 -9.61
CA ASP A 139 14.26 22.04 -11.04
C ASP A 139 14.12 20.63 -11.63
N PRO A 140 13.34 20.45 -12.70
CA PRO A 140 12.98 19.13 -13.19
C PRO A 140 14.21 18.44 -13.80
N VAL A 141 14.81 17.50 -13.05
CA VAL A 141 15.78 16.55 -13.61
C VAL A 141 15.00 15.46 -14.33
N VAL A 142 14.54 15.76 -15.55
CA VAL A 142 13.75 14.80 -16.33
C VAL A 142 14.66 13.88 -17.13
N THR A 143 14.73 12.62 -16.71
CA THR A 143 15.05 11.49 -17.57
C THR A 143 13.75 11.03 -18.26
N ALA A 144 13.27 11.78 -19.24
CA ALA A 144 12.21 11.28 -20.12
C ALA A 144 12.81 10.21 -21.03
N ALA A 145 12.74 8.96 -20.62
CA ALA A 145 12.98 7.83 -21.51
C ALA A 145 11.69 7.57 -22.29
N ALA A 146 11.42 8.40 -23.30
CA ALA A 146 10.38 8.10 -24.27
C ALA A 146 10.88 6.92 -25.13
N ASN A 147 10.17 5.79 -25.12
CA ASN A 147 10.52 4.60 -25.91
C ASN A 147 10.26 4.79 -27.43
N GLY A 148 10.25 6.02 -27.94
CA GLY A 148 10.02 6.34 -29.36
C GLY A 148 8.56 6.26 -29.83
N PHE A 149 7.59 6.07 -28.92
CA PHE A 149 6.15 6.04 -29.22
C PHE A 149 5.42 7.36 -28.96
N ALA A 150 6.16 8.45 -28.70
CA ALA A 150 5.60 9.76 -28.39
C ALA A 150 4.94 10.37 -29.64
N LEU A 151 3.64 10.15 -29.81
CA LEU A 151 2.81 10.82 -30.80
C LEU A 151 2.45 12.22 -30.27
N GLY A 152 2.84 13.27 -31.01
CA GLY A 152 2.36 14.64 -30.77
C GLY A 152 2.73 15.21 -29.41
N ASP A 153 1.73 15.68 -28.66
CA ASP A 153 1.87 16.34 -27.35
C ASP A 153 1.91 15.36 -26.15
N LEU A 154 1.95 14.06 -26.42
CA LEU A 154 1.83 13.02 -25.39
C LEU A 154 2.93 13.14 -24.32
N ASP A 155 4.17 13.42 -24.70
CA ASP A 155 5.28 13.59 -23.75
C ASP A 155 5.06 14.77 -22.80
N ALA A 156 4.54 15.90 -23.32
CA ALA A 156 4.23 17.07 -22.52
C ALA A 156 3.10 16.78 -21.53
N ARG A 157 2.04 16.10 -21.98
CA ARG A 157 0.91 15.69 -21.13
C ARG A 157 1.33 14.67 -20.08
N LEU A 158 2.20 13.71 -20.41
CA LEU A 158 2.75 12.74 -19.45
C LEU A 158 3.60 13.45 -18.39
N ARG A 159 4.46 14.38 -18.80
CA ARG A 159 5.28 15.18 -17.87
C ARG A 159 4.40 15.98 -16.91
N GLU A 160 3.42 16.72 -17.45
CA GLU A 160 2.49 17.52 -16.65
C GLU A 160 1.74 16.65 -15.64
N ALA A 161 1.25 15.48 -16.06
CA ALA A 161 0.55 14.54 -15.19
C ALA A 161 1.46 13.95 -14.09
N ALA A 162 2.71 13.61 -14.42
CA ALA A 162 3.68 13.10 -13.45
C ALA A 162 4.07 14.16 -12.42
N GLU A 163 4.26 15.42 -12.86
CA GLU A 163 4.53 16.55 -11.97
C GLU A 163 3.33 16.86 -11.07
N ALA A 164 2.11 16.85 -11.61
CA ALA A 164 0.90 17.03 -10.82
C ALA A 164 0.77 15.93 -9.75
N ALA A 165 1.05 14.67 -10.11
CA ALA A 165 1.08 13.58 -9.16
C ALA A 165 2.18 13.73 -8.10
N ALA A 166 3.37 14.23 -8.47
CA ALA A 166 4.45 14.50 -7.52
C ALA A 166 4.08 15.62 -6.54
N ARG A 167 3.45 16.71 -7.01
CA ARG A 167 2.94 17.80 -6.15
C ARG A 167 1.92 17.28 -5.13
N ALA A 168 1.07 16.36 -5.53
CA ALA A 168 0.05 15.73 -4.67
C ALA A 168 0.58 14.61 -3.75
N THR A 169 1.88 14.32 -3.74
CA THR A 169 2.44 13.19 -2.99
C THR A 169 2.49 13.43 -1.46
N HIS A 170 2.06 12.43 -0.68
CA HIS A 170 2.35 12.39 0.75
C HIS A 170 3.81 11.95 1.02
N ALA A 171 4.71 12.91 1.22
CA ALA A 171 6.14 12.69 1.46
C ALA A 171 6.73 13.51 2.65
N PRO A 172 6.06 13.61 3.81
CA PRO A 172 6.54 14.46 4.91
C PRO A 172 7.80 13.91 5.61
N TYR A 173 8.13 12.63 5.41
CA TYR A 173 9.23 11.98 6.12
C TYR A 173 10.56 12.05 5.38
N ASN A 174 10.53 11.87 4.06
CA ASN A 174 11.71 11.81 3.20
C ASN A 174 11.92 13.08 2.36
N GLN A 175 10.93 13.98 2.32
CA GLN A 175 10.96 15.25 1.57
C GLN A 175 11.30 15.03 0.07
N CYS A 176 10.86 13.89 -0.48
CA CYS A 176 11.14 13.48 -1.84
C CYS A 176 9.82 13.22 -2.59
N PRO A 177 9.06 14.28 -2.96
CA PRO A 177 7.83 14.14 -3.71
C PRO A 177 8.12 13.51 -5.08
N SER A 178 7.50 12.36 -5.33
CA SER A 178 7.71 11.59 -6.55
C SER A 178 6.36 11.19 -7.15
N GLY A 179 6.23 11.31 -8.46
CA GLY A 179 5.04 10.99 -9.23
C GLY A 179 5.41 10.35 -10.57
N PHE A 180 4.50 9.56 -11.11
CA PHE A 180 4.67 8.90 -12.41
C PHE A 180 3.42 9.08 -13.26
N ALA A 181 3.59 8.98 -14.57
CA ALA A 181 2.50 8.93 -15.53
C ALA A 181 2.80 7.91 -16.63
N VAL A 182 1.77 7.21 -17.08
CA VAL A 182 1.82 6.24 -18.16
C VAL A 182 0.66 6.46 -19.10
N ALA A 183 0.83 6.13 -20.38
CA ALA A 183 -0.25 6.17 -21.37
C ALA A 183 -0.54 4.76 -21.89
N ASP A 184 -1.82 4.48 -22.17
CA ASP A 184 -2.20 3.28 -22.93
C ASP A 184 -2.07 3.49 -24.45
N GLY A 185 -2.35 2.44 -25.22
CA GLY A 185 -2.27 2.48 -26.69
C GLY A 185 -3.27 3.44 -27.35
N ASP A 186 -4.30 3.87 -26.61
CA ASP A 186 -5.28 4.87 -27.06
C ASP A 186 -4.88 6.30 -26.67
N GLY A 187 -3.73 6.49 -26.00
CA GLY A 187 -3.25 7.79 -25.55
C GLY A 187 -3.94 8.32 -24.28
N ARG A 188 -4.63 7.46 -23.52
CA ARG A 188 -5.21 7.83 -22.22
C ARG A 188 -4.12 7.78 -21.16
N ILE A 189 -4.04 8.81 -20.33
CA ILE A 189 -3.00 8.98 -19.32
C ILE A 189 -3.52 8.54 -17.96
N TYR A 190 -2.70 7.75 -17.26
CA TYR A 190 -2.89 7.36 -15.88
C TYR A 190 -1.67 7.86 -15.08
N ALA A 191 -1.93 8.54 -13.97
CA ALA A 191 -0.88 9.08 -13.11
C ALA A 191 -1.05 8.59 -11.68
N GLY A 192 0.06 8.55 -10.95
CA GLY A 192 0.08 8.10 -9.56
C GLY A 192 1.23 8.71 -8.77
N SER A 193 1.02 8.79 -7.47
CA SER A 193 1.96 9.34 -6.49
C SER A 193 2.64 8.21 -5.71
N CYS A 194 3.92 8.39 -5.37
CA CYS A 194 4.66 7.46 -4.53
C CYS A 194 4.59 7.89 -3.06
N TRP A 195 3.86 7.16 -2.23
CA TRP A 195 3.70 7.51 -0.82
C TRP A 195 4.74 6.86 0.07
N TYR A 196 5.16 7.61 1.09
CA TYR A 196 5.97 7.07 2.17
C TYR A 196 5.20 7.13 3.47
N SER A 197 5.10 6.00 4.15
CA SER A 197 4.57 5.90 5.52
C SER A 197 5.68 5.47 6.45
N TYR A 198 5.69 6.00 7.67
CA TYR A 198 6.62 5.53 8.69
C TYR A 198 6.44 4.04 9.01
N ALA A 199 5.23 3.51 8.82
CA ALA A 199 4.91 2.10 9.01
C ALA A 199 5.76 1.15 8.14
N PHE A 200 6.30 1.63 7.00
CA PHE A 200 7.13 0.82 6.08
C PHE A 200 8.45 0.36 6.70
N ARG A 201 8.99 1.07 7.69
CA ARG A 201 10.12 0.58 8.51
C ARG A 201 9.62 -0.27 9.68
N SER A 202 9.11 -1.44 9.37
CA SER A 202 8.99 -2.54 10.34
C SER A 202 9.87 -3.71 9.90
N SER A 203 11.15 -3.43 9.63
CA SER A 203 12.15 -4.46 9.40
C SER A 203 13.03 -4.52 10.66
N LEU A 204 13.13 -5.72 11.24
CA LEU A 204 13.99 -6.03 12.37
C LEU A 204 15.40 -5.47 12.17
N GLU A 205 15.83 -4.56 13.05
CA GLU A 205 17.22 -4.50 13.48
C GLU A 205 17.28 -5.13 14.87
N GLY A 206 17.32 -6.46 14.86
CA GLY A 206 17.59 -7.29 16.01
C GLY A 206 18.58 -8.36 15.59
N ALA A 207 19.86 -8.05 15.67
CA ALA A 207 20.93 -9.04 15.77
C ALA A 207 22.15 -8.38 16.40
N GLY A 208 22.36 -8.71 17.69
CA GLY A 208 23.65 -8.89 18.38
C GLY A 208 24.72 -7.83 18.22
#